data_AF-A0A2S1WIU8-F1
#
_entry.id   AF-A0A2S1WIU8-F1
#
_cell.length_a   1.000
_cell.length_b   1.000
_cell.length_c   1.000
_cell.angle_alpha   90.00
_cell.angle_beta   90.00
_cell.angle_gamma   90.00
#
_symmetry.space_group_name_H-M   'P 1'
#
loop_
_entity.id
_entity.type
_entity.pdbx_description
1 polymer ?
#
loop_
_entity_poly.entity_id
_entity_poly.type
_entity_poly.pdbx_seq_one_letter_code
_entity_poly.pdbx_strand_id
1 'polypeptide(L)'
;VHCHSAASDASGVVKAVMDELIPYFTGEKDLPAKMRVAYACCLNMCGAVHCSDIAILGVHTRVPVIEHEDLPKMCELPNLIASCPTGAIRPATVDGVQSIEIIEEQC
;
A
#
# COMPACT_ATOMS: atom_id res chain seq x y z
N VAL A 1 -0.73 -2.47 15.38
CA VAL A 1 -0.36 -2.03 14.02
C VAL A 1 0.78 -1.02 14.15
N HIS A 2 1.94 -1.26 13.55
CA HIS A 2 3.09 -0.34 13.64
C HIS A 2 3.13 0.65 12.47
N CYS A 3 2.80 0.20 11.26
CA CYS A 3 2.68 1.04 10.07
C CYS A 3 1.21 1.41 9.84
N HIS A 4 0.89 2.70 9.77
CA HIS A 4 -0.48 3.21 9.64
C HIS A 4 -1.06 3.07 8.22
N SER A 5 -0.22 2.91 7.20
CA SER A 5 -0.62 2.75 5.79
C SER A 5 -0.64 1.29 5.32
N ALA A 6 -0.54 0.33 6.25
CA ALA A 6 -0.54 -1.09 5.90
C ALA A 6 -1.92 -1.54 5.41
N ALA A 7 -1.97 -2.13 4.22
CA ALA A 7 -3.18 -2.76 3.67
C ALA A 7 -3.35 -4.22 4.12
N SER A 8 -2.27 -4.86 4.59
CA SER A 8 -2.26 -6.27 5.04
C SER A 8 -1.16 -6.52 6.08
N ASP A 9 -1.32 -7.57 6.88
CA ASP A 9 -0.37 -7.96 7.92
C ASP A 9 0.89 -8.63 7.34
N ALA A 10 2.05 -8.06 7.61
CA ALA A 10 3.32 -8.61 7.14
C ALA A 10 3.70 -9.90 7.86
N SER A 11 3.62 -9.92 9.18
CA SER A 11 4.14 -11.03 9.98
C SER A 11 3.32 -12.31 9.76
N GLY A 12 1.99 -12.19 9.77
CA GLY A 12 1.09 -13.31 9.53
C GLY A 12 1.20 -13.89 8.12
N VAL A 13 1.22 -13.03 7.09
CA VAL A 13 1.34 -13.51 5.71
C VAL A 13 2.69 -14.17 5.46
N VAL A 14 3.79 -13.54 5.90
CA VAL A 14 5.13 -14.15 5.74
C VAL A 14 5.23 -15.46 6.49
N LYS A 15 4.65 -15.57 7.70
CA LYS A 15 4.61 -16.84 8.43
C LYS A 15 3.89 -17.93 7.63
N ALA A 16 2.67 -17.65 7.16
CA ALA A 16 1.89 -18.62 6.38
C ALA A 16 2.61 -19.04 5.08
N VAL A 17 3.24 -18.10 4.39
CA VAL A 17 4.03 -18.39 3.17
C VAL A 17 5.26 -19.24 3.51
N MET A 18 6.00 -18.89 4.55
CA MET A 18 7.21 -19.63 4.93
C MET A 18 6.93 -21.05 5.42
N ASP A 19 5.75 -21.29 6.00
CA ASP A 19 5.32 -22.64 6.40
C ASP A 19 5.13 -23.55 5.18
N GLU A 20 4.58 -23.04 4.08
CA GLU A 20 4.42 -23.79 2.83
C GLU A 20 5.76 -23.93 2.06
N LEU A 21 6.63 -22.92 2.17
CA LEU A 21 7.92 -22.91 1.47
C LEU A 21 9.02 -23.67 2.20
N ILE A 22 8.81 -24.13 3.45
CA ILE A 22 9.85 -24.81 4.25
C ILE A 22 10.57 -25.96 3.52
N PRO A 23 9.92 -26.80 2.68
CA PRO A 23 10.61 -27.91 2.00
C PRO A 23 11.69 -27.42 1.01
N TYR A 24 11.54 -26.22 0.46
CA TYR A 24 12.56 -25.62 -0.43
C TYR A 24 13.76 -25.07 0.36
N PHE A 25 13.56 -24.67 1.63
CA PHE A 25 14.63 -24.18 2.50
C PHE A 25 15.39 -25.31 3.19
N THR A 26 14.75 -26.46 3.42
CA THR A 26 15.38 -27.65 4.02
C THR A 26 16.07 -28.55 2.99
N GLY A 27 15.86 -28.31 1.69
CA GLY A 27 16.41 -29.12 0.61
C GLY A 27 15.62 -30.38 0.29
N GLU A 28 14.38 -30.50 0.78
CA GLU A 28 13.46 -31.56 0.35
C GLU A 28 12.95 -31.33 -1.08
N LYS A 29 12.86 -30.06 -1.50
CA LYS A 29 12.52 -29.66 -2.86
C LYS A 29 13.60 -28.78 -3.47
N ASP A 30 14.04 -29.13 -4.67
CA ASP A 30 15.06 -28.37 -5.40
C ASP A 30 14.46 -27.21 -6.20
N LEU A 31 15.29 -26.18 -6.39
CA LEU A 31 15.02 -25.07 -7.30
C LEU A 31 16.16 -24.98 -8.34
N PRO A 32 15.87 -24.64 -9.60
CA PRO A 32 16.88 -24.52 -10.65
C PRO A 32 17.86 -23.37 -10.39
N ALA A 33 17.47 -22.37 -9.59
CA ALA A 33 18.30 -21.25 -9.18
C ALA A 33 17.80 -20.69 -7.83
N LYS A 34 18.58 -19.79 -7.22
CA LYS A 34 18.16 -19.08 -6.02
C LYS A 34 16.98 -18.16 -6.33
N MET A 35 15.83 -18.46 -5.73
CA MET A 35 14.62 -17.65 -5.81
C MET A 35 14.48 -16.73 -4.58
N ARG A 36 14.05 -15.48 -4.79
CA ARG A 36 13.76 -14.50 -3.75
C ARG A 36 12.27 -14.16 -3.75
N VAL A 37 11.64 -14.37 -2.60
CA VAL A 37 10.27 -13.95 -2.34
C VAL A 37 10.31 -12.76 -1.40
N ALA A 38 9.65 -11.66 -1.76
CA ALA A 38 9.53 -10.49 -0.90
C ALA A 38 8.07 -10.12 -0.66
N TYR A 39 7.83 -9.51 0.49
CA TYR A 39 6.52 -9.02 0.89
C TYR A 39 6.59 -7.53 1.24
N ALA A 40 5.56 -6.77 0.87
CA ALA A 40 5.32 -5.42 1.37
C ALA A 40 3.85 -5.23 1.70
N CYS A 41 3.57 -4.55 2.82
CA CYS A 41 2.21 -4.35 3.31
C CYS A 41 1.44 -3.25 2.58
N CYS A 42 2.11 -2.41 1.78
CA CYS A 42 1.49 -1.37 0.95
C CYS A 42 2.41 -0.98 -0.22
N LEU A 43 1.88 -0.13 -1.11
CA LEU A 43 2.54 0.37 -2.32
C LEU A 43 3.78 1.24 -2.07
N ASN A 44 4.07 1.61 -0.82
CA ASN A 44 5.36 2.24 -0.48
C ASN A 44 6.53 1.27 -0.61
N MET A 45 6.27 -0.04 -0.74
CA MET A 45 7.26 -1.05 -1.10
C MET A 45 8.55 -0.98 -0.25
N CYS A 46 8.42 -0.85 1.08
CA CYS A 46 9.55 -0.70 2.01
C CYS A 46 10.42 -1.97 2.12
N GLY A 47 11.20 -2.26 1.08
CA GLY A 47 12.00 -3.48 0.97
C GLY A 47 12.34 -3.79 -0.49
N ALA A 48 12.28 -5.06 -0.86
CA ALA A 48 12.75 -5.56 -2.15
C ALA A 48 11.63 -6.05 -3.09
N VAL A 49 10.36 -5.75 -2.82
CA VAL A 49 9.23 -6.23 -3.65
C VAL A 49 9.31 -5.79 -5.11
N HIS A 50 9.89 -4.62 -5.40
CA HIS A 50 10.07 -4.13 -6.76
C HIS A 50 11.23 -4.82 -7.53
N CYS A 51 12.02 -5.67 -6.87
CA CYS A 51 13.20 -6.33 -7.44
C CYS A 51 13.36 -7.79 -7.00
N SER A 52 12.26 -8.45 -6.65
CA SER A 52 12.23 -9.86 -6.26
C SER A 52 11.62 -10.75 -7.35
N ASP A 53 11.99 -12.02 -7.36
CA ASP A 53 11.47 -12.99 -8.34
C ASP A 53 9.96 -13.20 -8.17
N ILE A 54 9.50 -13.21 -6.91
CA ILE A 54 8.09 -13.22 -6.55
C ILE A 54 7.85 -12.11 -5.52
N ALA A 55 6.87 -11.25 -5.80
CA ALA A 55 6.48 -10.16 -4.92
C ALA A 55 5.03 -10.35 -4.45
N ILE A 56 4.84 -10.25 -3.13
CA ILE A 56 3.52 -10.21 -2.51
C ILE A 56 3.30 -8.79 -2.00
N LEU A 57 2.23 -8.15 -2.45
CA LEU A 57 1.98 -6.73 -2.20
C LEU A 57 0.55 -6.51 -1.71
N GLY A 58 0.42 -5.87 -0.55
CA GLY A 58 -0.86 -5.34 -0.08
C GLY A 58 -1.27 -4.11 -0.89
N VAL A 59 -2.51 -4.10 -1.40
CA VAL A 59 -3.06 -3.01 -2.21
C VAL A 59 -4.45 -2.66 -1.70
N HIS A 60 -4.72 -1.36 -1.54
CA HIS A 60 -6.08 -0.86 -1.28
C HIS A 60 -6.87 -0.85 -2.59
N THR A 61 -8.12 -1.32 -2.54
CA THR A 61 -9.00 -1.41 -3.72
C THR A 61 -10.18 -0.45 -3.67
N ARG A 62 -10.12 0.53 -2.76
CA ARG A 62 -11.15 1.55 -2.54
C ARG A 62 -10.49 2.90 -2.34
N VAL A 63 -11.18 3.95 -2.78
CA VAL A 63 -10.75 5.33 -2.55
C VAL A 63 -10.70 5.66 -1.05
N PRO A 64 -9.83 6.59 -0.63
CA PRO A 64 -9.81 7.11 0.72
C PRO A 64 -11.16 7.74 1.10
N VAL A 65 -11.61 7.51 2.33
CA VAL A 65 -12.72 8.25 2.93
C VAL A 65 -12.20 9.62 3.36
N ILE A 66 -12.94 10.68 3.03
CA ILE A 66 -12.53 12.06 3.27
C ILE A 66 -13.17 12.57 4.56
N GLU A 67 -12.35 12.92 5.54
CA GLU A 67 -12.79 13.59 6.76
C GLU A 67 -12.73 15.12 6.57
N HIS A 68 -13.79 15.69 6.01
CA HIS A 68 -13.82 17.09 5.54
C HIS A 68 -13.53 18.13 6.64
N GLU A 69 -13.93 17.87 7.90
CA GLU A 69 -13.75 18.80 9.02
C GLU A 69 -12.30 18.88 9.53
N ASP A 70 -11.54 17.79 9.42
CA ASP A 70 -10.18 17.69 9.97
C ASP A 70 -9.10 17.90 8.91
N LEU A 71 -9.45 17.75 7.63
CA LEU A 71 -8.51 17.92 6.51
C LEU A 71 -7.77 19.27 6.53
N PRO A 72 -8.41 20.43 6.79
CA PRO A 72 -7.70 21.72 6.87
C PRO A 72 -6.78 21.85 8.08
N LYS A 73 -7.00 21.06 9.14
CA LYS A 73 -6.23 21.12 10.39
C LYS A 73 -4.97 20.25 10.29
N MET A 74 -5.04 19.18 9.49
CA MET A 74 -4.02 18.14 9.43
C MET A 74 -3.17 18.19 8.16
N CYS A 75 -3.68 18.78 7.07
CA CYS A 75 -3.05 18.72 5.76
C CYS A 75 -2.89 20.09 5.10
N GLU A 76 -1.78 20.26 4.38
CA GLU A 76 -1.61 21.36 3.44
C GLU A 76 -2.24 20.97 2.09
N LEU A 77 -3.40 21.54 1.77
CA LEU A 77 -4.22 21.15 0.62
C LEU A 77 -3.46 21.06 -0.72
N PRO A 78 -2.59 22.04 -1.08
CA PRO A 78 -1.86 21.96 -2.35
C PRO A 78 -0.91 20.76 -2.41
N ASN A 79 -0.26 20.42 -1.29
CA ASN A 79 0.65 19.29 -1.19
C ASN A 79 -0.11 17.96 -1.26
N LEU A 80 -1.30 17.88 -0.64
CA LEU A 80 -2.18 16.72 -0.75
C LEU A 80 -2.61 16.49 -2.21
N ILE A 81 -3.07 17.53 -2.89
CA ILE A 81 -3.47 17.44 -4.30
C ILE A 81 -2.30 17.01 -5.19
N ALA A 82 -1.11 17.60 -4.99
CA ALA A 82 0.09 17.28 -5.76
C ALA A 82 0.64 15.87 -5.52
N SER A 83 0.25 15.21 -4.42
CA SER A 83 0.68 13.84 -4.11
C SER A 83 0.02 12.78 -5.01
N CYS A 84 -1.10 13.12 -5.66
CA CYS A 84 -1.83 12.18 -6.51
C CYS A 84 -1.15 12.04 -7.88
N PRO A 85 -0.64 10.85 -8.25
CA PRO A 85 0.08 10.67 -9.51
C PRO A 85 -0.84 10.75 -10.75
N THR A 86 -2.14 10.51 -10.58
CA THR A 86 -3.14 10.52 -11.66
C THR A 86 -3.94 11.82 -11.72
N GLY A 87 -3.79 12.71 -10.75
CA GLY A 87 -4.58 13.94 -10.65
C GLY A 87 -6.06 13.72 -10.26
N ALA A 88 -6.37 12.60 -9.62
CA ALA A 88 -7.73 12.26 -9.17
C ALA A 88 -8.26 13.18 -8.05
N ILE A 89 -7.36 13.82 -7.29
CA ILE A 89 -7.71 14.71 -6.17
C ILE A 89 -7.88 16.15 -6.70
N ARG A 90 -9.01 16.78 -6.40
CA ARG A 90 -9.32 18.16 -6.82
C ARG A 90 -9.70 19.03 -5.63
N PRO A 91 -9.40 20.34 -5.68
CA PRO A 91 -9.84 21.27 -4.64
C PRO A 91 -11.36 21.43 -4.68
N ALA A 92 -12.00 21.43 -3.52
CA ALA A 92 -13.43 21.63 -3.36
C ALA A 92 -13.74 22.47 -2.11
N THR A 93 -14.98 22.90 -1.98
CA THR A 93 -15.51 23.47 -0.73
C THR A 93 -16.75 22.67 -0.36
N VAL A 94 -16.71 22.02 0.80
CA VAL A 94 -17.81 21.17 1.30
C VAL A 94 -18.30 21.79 2.60
N ASP A 95 -19.59 22.09 2.69
CA ASP A 95 -20.23 22.71 3.86
C ASP A 95 -19.54 24.00 4.34
N GLY A 96 -19.00 24.78 3.40
CA GLY A 96 -18.28 26.03 3.69
C GLY A 96 -16.85 25.84 4.19
N VAL A 97 -16.37 24.60 4.30
CA VAL A 97 -15.01 24.25 4.69
C VAL A 97 -14.18 23.95 3.44
N GLN A 98 -12.95 24.47 3.41
CA GLN A 98 -12.02 24.19 2.33
C GLN A 98 -11.63 22.70 2.35
N SER A 99 -11.83 21.97 1.26
CA SER A 99 -11.66 20.52 1.24
C SER A 99 -11.24 19.99 -0.15
N ILE A 100 -11.41 18.69 -0.37
CA ILE A 100 -11.16 18.03 -1.66
C ILE A 100 -12.33 17.15 -2.09
N GLU A 101 -12.36 16.83 -3.38
CA GLU A 101 -13.10 15.73 -3.97
C GLU A 101 -12.11 14.73 -4.62
N ILE A 102 -12.51 13.46 -4.70
CA ILE A 102 -11.71 12.40 -5.36
C ILE A 102 -12.55 11.78 -6.47
N ILE A 103 -11.99 11.72 -7.67
CA ILE A 103 -12.61 11.01 -8.80
C ILE A 103 -12.21 9.53 -8.71
N GLU A 104 -13.16 8.70 -8.29
CA GLU A 104 -12.92 7.26 -8.04
C GLU A 104 -12.39 6.52 -9.27
N GLU A 105 -12.88 6.85 -10.47
CA GLU A 105 -12.45 6.25 -11.74
C GLU A 105 -10.98 6.55 -12.09
N GLN A 106 -10.37 7.55 -11.45
CA GLN A 106 -8.99 7.99 -11.70
C GLN A 106 -8.05 7.58 -10.56
N CYS A 107 -8.56 6.99 -9.47
CA CYS A 107 -7.81 6.64 -8.27
C CYS A 107 -7.36 5.18 -8.25
#